data_AF-A0A1C2HU84-F1
#
_entry.id   AF-A0A1C2HU84-F1
#
_cell.length_a   1.000
_cell.length_b   1.000
_cell.length_c   1.000
_cell.angle_alpha   90.00
_cell.angle_beta   90.00
_cell.angle_gamma   90.00
#
_symmetry.space_group_name_H-M   'P 1'
#
loop_
_entity.id
_entity.type
_entity.pdbx_description
1 polymer ?
#
loop_
_entity_poly.entity_id
_entity_poly.type
_entity_poly.pdbx_seq_one_letter_code
_entity_poly.pdbx_strand_id
1 'polypeptide(L)'
;MFTGGAGAVVFLPVGDRIAAVCFGHAHIALNDHAFERQFGLRVTLNSVPRDKLRSIDLATPDAVTFQKRVQASKDSDVQAFGVDMLRDLARVAGGTPRKPAFASFVAGKDSLSITCRVEPDKFHEKCAEIISEYTKTTYQKEFAWVDNMRRVEEKDTIEKLDASIEKAIKDLKAGKASDLHMTPPEIVNYTEGALLHYNGFGSHGTNFHSLSIKDYIAELKRCAFKGGISEIKEKHRVKAKADDEGEFSEKWRVYDCFVYETTLGTGASQDYYVLFAGDWYKVEKSFKNRIEAAFNAIERVTIVGKTTCRNEEELIDHLEASRDDLVKLDRTKINPQNVRYANIEPCDFFSDKKDFIHLKDGNSSGPISHLWSQGVVSADAFISDKEFRKKLRAKVKSVKAGFEVHLPKSTDKVVREDYRVVYGIMRPPYADGTLGLPFFSKVSFQAAVERLAQFGIPVAIELIEKPASDADDGNGDDGDEGIDDVIEEAA
;
A
#
# COMPACT_ATOMS: atom_id res chain seq x y z
N MET A 1 8.89 -4.90 33.43
CA MET A 1 9.62 -4.03 34.39
C MET A 1 9.49 -2.60 33.88
N PHE A 2 8.52 -1.82 34.36
CA PHE A 2 8.39 -0.41 33.97
C PHE A 2 9.48 0.39 34.67
N THR A 3 10.56 0.73 33.97
CA THR A 3 11.55 1.66 34.48
C THR A 3 10.91 3.06 34.51
N GLY A 4 10.53 3.53 35.70
CA GLY A 4 10.06 4.88 35.91
C GLY A 4 11.17 5.88 35.57
N GLY A 5 11.10 6.50 34.40
CA GLY A 5 11.95 7.61 34.01
C GLY A 5 11.29 8.94 34.36
N ALA A 6 12.02 9.87 34.95
CA ALA A 6 11.56 11.25 35.07
C ALA A 6 11.41 11.86 33.67
N GLY A 7 10.22 12.41 33.37
CA GLY A 7 9.94 13.14 32.14
C GLY A 7 9.58 14.58 32.46
N ALA A 8 9.99 15.51 31.59
CA ALA A 8 9.64 16.93 31.70
C ALA A 8 9.29 17.50 30.33
N VAL A 9 8.40 18.49 30.28
CA VAL A 9 8.15 19.30 29.09
C VAL A 9 8.37 20.76 29.44
N VAL A 10 9.19 21.46 28.66
CA VAL A 10 9.38 22.90 28.78
C VAL A 10 8.67 23.58 27.62
N PHE A 11 7.67 24.41 27.92
CA PHE A 11 6.96 25.21 26.94
C PHE A 11 7.63 26.58 26.83
N LEU A 12 8.14 26.89 25.65
CA LEU A 12 8.81 28.14 25.34
C LEU A 12 7.99 28.91 24.30
N PRO A 13 7.42 30.08 24.65
CA PRO A 13 6.84 30.99 23.67
C PRO A 13 7.96 31.50 22.75
N VAL A 14 7.77 31.41 21.43
CA VAL A 14 8.71 31.88 20.41
C VAL A 14 7.90 32.58 19.31
N GLY A 15 7.80 33.90 19.41
CA GLY A 15 6.87 34.68 18.59
C GLY A 15 5.42 34.25 18.86
N ASP A 16 4.65 33.98 17.81
CA ASP A 16 3.25 33.56 17.90
C ASP A 16 3.07 32.03 18.07
N ARG A 17 4.16 31.29 18.31
CA ARG A 17 4.17 29.83 18.45
C ARG A 17 4.70 29.42 19.83
N ILE A 18 4.37 28.21 20.26
CA ILE A 18 4.91 27.60 21.48
C ILE A 18 5.73 26.38 21.09
N ALA A 19 7.01 26.37 21.45
CA ALA A 19 7.87 25.20 21.32
C ALA A 19 7.77 24.34 22.59
N ALA A 20 7.40 23.08 22.45
CA ALA A 20 7.40 22.10 23.54
C ALA A 20 8.70 21.26 23.47
N VAL A 21 9.62 21.50 24.42
CA VAL A 21 10.86 20.72 24.53
C VAL A 21 10.63 19.57 25.50
N CYS A 22 10.58 18.34 24.96
CA CYS A 22 10.29 17.15 25.73
C CYS A 22 11.57 16.42 26.14
N PHE A 23 11.65 16.05 27.42
CA PHE A 23 12.70 15.21 27.98
C PHE A 23 12.11 13.86 28.40
N GLY A 24 12.77 12.78 28.01
CA GLY A 24 12.31 11.41 28.28
C GLY A 24 10.97 11.09 27.60
N HIS A 25 10.11 10.36 28.31
CA HIS A 25 8.81 9.89 27.80
C HIS A 25 7.67 10.91 27.94
N ALA A 26 7.97 12.16 28.32
CA ALA A 26 6.93 13.17 28.58
C ALA A 26 6.14 13.59 27.33
N HIS A 27 6.67 13.33 26.13
CA HIS A 27 5.99 13.59 24.86
C HIS A 27 4.66 12.81 24.73
N ILE A 28 4.53 11.66 25.39
CA ILE A 28 3.32 10.81 25.35
C ILE A 28 2.10 11.52 25.97
N ALA A 29 2.32 12.45 26.91
CA ALA A 29 1.24 13.17 27.61
C ALA A 29 0.69 14.36 26.81
N LEU A 30 1.29 14.69 25.67
CA LEU A 30 0.90 15.83 24.87
C LEU A 30 -0.23 15.48 23.91
N ASN A 31 -1.11 16.44 23.65
CA ASN A 31 -2.19 16.26 22.69
C ASN A 31 -1.65 16.33 21.25
N ASP A 32 -1.67 15.18 20.58
CA ASP A 32 -1.27 15.01 19.18
C ASP A 32 -1.99 15.93 18.18
N HIS A 33 -3.15 16.48 18.52
CA HIS A 33 -3.89 17.42 17.68
C HIS A 33 -3.42 18.88 17.83
N ALA A 34 -2.62 19.19 18.86
CA ALA A 34 -2.09 20.54 19.08
C ALA A 34 -0.76 20.79 18.33
N PHE A 35 -0.20 19.77 17.69
CA PHE A 35 1.10 19.86 17.03
C PHE A 35 1.01 20.31 15.57
N GLU A 36 2.00 21.10 15.18
CA GLU A 36 2.33 21.32 13.77
C GLU A 36 2.83 20.01 13.17
N ARG A 37 2.09 19.47 12.22
CA ARG A 37 2.41 18.18 11.61
C ARG A 37 3.48 18.35 10.54
N GLN A 38 4.25 17.29 10.30
CA GLN A 38 5.42 17.30 9.41
C GLN A 38 6.48 18.37 9.77
N PHE A 39 6.42 18.96 10.98
CA PHE A 39 7.36 20.00 11.40
C PHE A 39 8.79 19.50 11.39
N GLY A 40 9.05 18.35 12.04
CA GLY A 40 10.37 17.73 12.06
C GLY A 40 10.88 17.33 10.67
N LEU A 41 10.00 16.80 9.81
CA LEU A 41 10.34 16.42 8.44
C LEU A 41 10.77 17.66 7.64
N ARG A 42 9.98 18.74 7.67
CA ARG A 42 10.29 19.99 6.96
C ARG A 42 11.59 20.63 7.43
N VAL A 43 11.81 20.74 8.74
CA VAL A 43 13.08 21.26 9.28
C VAL A 43 14.26 20.41 8.83
N THR A 44 14.11 19.08 8.84
CA THR A 44 15.17 18.18 8.39
C THR A 44 15.48 18.38 6.90
N LEU A 45 14.47 18.37 6.04
CA LEU A 45 14.67 18.52 4.58
C LEU A 45 15.19 19.92 4.18
N ASN A 46 14.87 20.97 4.95
CA ASN A 46 15.43 22.30 4.72
C ASN A 46 16.89 22.43 5.16
N SER A 47 17.26 21.74 6.25
CA SER A 47 18.60 21.86 6.85
C SER A 47 19.61 20.85 6.30
N VAL A 48 19.17 19.67 5.86
CA VAL A 48 20.02 18.55 5.42
C VAL A 48 20.12 18.51 3.89
N PRO A 49 21.33 18.64 3.30
CA PRO A 49 21.55 18.42 1.87
C PRO A 49 21.20 17.00 1.40
N ARG A 50 20.85 16.84 0.11
CA ARG A 50 20.51 15.52 -0.48
C ARG A 50 21.58 14.45 -0.34
N ASP A 51 22.86 14.84 -0.33
CA ASP A 51 24.04 13.96 -0.21
C ASP A 51 24.44 13.69 1.26
N LYS A 52 23.66 14.22 2.21
CA LYS A 52 23.92 14.15 3.65
C LYS A 52 22.83 13.45 4.44
N LEU A 53 21.97 12.68 3.77
CA LEU A 53 20.98 11.83 4.43
C LEU A 53 21.65 10.61 5.07
N ARG A 54 21.11 10.18 6.20
CA ARG A 54 21.50 8.92 6.88
C ARG A 54 20.32 7.97 7.07
N SER A 55 19.11 8.49 7.17
CA SER A 55 17.91 7.70 7.31
C SER A 55 16.75 8.36 6.58
N ILE A 56 15.94 7.56 5.90
CA ILE A 56 14.67 8.01 5.34
C ILE A 56 13.61 6.94 5.56
N ASP A 57 12.43 7.36 5.99
CA ASP A 57 11.23 6.54 6.00
C ASP A 57 10.34 6.98 4.84
N LEU A 58 10.00 6.02 4.00
CA LEU A 58 9.16 6.19 2.83
C LEU A 58 7.90 5.35 3.01
N ALA A 59 6.78 5.86 2.53
CA ALA A 59 5.59 5.07 2.29
C ALA A 59 5.18 5.21 0.83
N THR A 60 4.85 4.10 0.20
CA THR A 60 4.13 4.09 -1.08
C THR A 60 2.67 3.79 -0.73
N PRO A 61 1.78 4.79 -0.68
CA PRO A 61 0.35 4.51 -0.55
C PRO A 61 -0.05 3.76 -1.81
N ASP A 62 -0.55 2.54 -1.67
CA ASP A 62 -1.06 1.69 -2.74
C ASP A 62 -2.02 0.68 -2.08
N ALA A 63 -2.75 -0.11 -2.88
CA ALA A 63 -3.69 -1.13 -2.40
C ALA A 63 -3.06 -2.07 -1.34
N VAL A 64 -1.74 -2.30 -1.44
CA VAL A 64 -0.90 -2.64 -0.29
C VAL A 64 0.12 -1.54 -0.11
N THR A 65 0.02 -0.88 1.04
CA THR A 65 0.99 0.14 1.41
C THR A 65 2.32 -0.50 1.72
N PHE A 66 3.35 -0.14 0.95
CA PHE A 66 4.72 -0.48 1.29
C PHE A 66 5.33 0.64 2.11
N GLN A 67 5.82 0.30 3.30
CA GLN A 67 6.57 1.23 4.13
C GLN A 67 8.01 0.73 4.24
N LYS A 68 8.98 1.61 4.00
CA LYS A 68 10.40 1.28 3.99
C LYS A 68 11.14 2.26 4.90
N ARG A 69 11.98 1.72 5.78
CA ARG A 69 13.00 2.47 6.49
C ARG A 69 14.35 2.06 5.94
N VAL A 70 15.05 3.01 5.34
CA VAL A 70 16.38 2.77 4.78
C VAL A 70 17.38 3.62 5.56
N GLN A 71 18.45 2.97 6.02
CA GLN A 71 19.53 3.61 6.76
C GLN A 71 20.86 3.37 6.06
N ALA A 72 21.65 4.42 5.96
CA ALA A 72 22.99 4.38 5.42
C ALA A 72 24.02 4.43 6.55
N SER A 73 25.11 3.66 6.42
CA SER A 73 26.22 3.66 7.39
C SER A 73 26.98 4.99 7.42
N LYS A 74 26.82 5.81 6.38
CA LYS A 74 27.40 7.14 6.22
C LYS A 74 26.44 8.04 5.46
N ASP A 75 26.69 9.35 5.54
CA ASP A 75 26.05 10.37 4.72
C ASP A 75 26.00 9.91 3.24
N SER A 76 24.80 9.87 2.67
CA SER A 76 24.54 9.33 1.35
C SER A 76 23.51 10.16 0.59
N ASP A 77 23.56 10.05 -0.74
CA ASP A 77 22.57 10.69 -1.63
C ASP A 77 21.20 10.04 -1.52
N VAL A 78 20.13 10.84 -1.64
CA VAL A 78 18.74 10.39 -1.67
C VAL A 78 18.50 9.21 -2.63
N GLN A 79 19.19 9.16 -3.77
CA GLN A 79 19.07 8.05 -4.73
C GLN A 79 19.58 6.72 -4.16
N ALA A 80 20.59 6.75 -3.28
CA ALA A 80 21.13 5.55 -2.63
C ALA A 80 20.13 4.89 -1.68
N PHE A 81 19.10 5.62 -1.24
CA PHE A 81 18.02 5.08 -0.41
C PHE A 81 16.93 4.37 -1.23
N GLY A 82 17.05 4.32 -2.57
CA GLY A 82 16.07 3.69 -3.45
C GLY A 82 14.73 4.41 -3.49
N VAL A 83 14.73 5.73 -3.26
CA VAL A 83 13.55 6.58 -3.33
C VAL A 83 13.01 6.60 -4.75
N ASP A 84 11.75 6.22 -4.89
CA ASP A 84 10.99 6.42 -6.11
C ASP A 84 10.30 7.79 -6.05
N MET A 85 10.93 8.79 -6.67
CA MET A 85 10.47 10.19 -6.68
C MET A 85 9.08 10.38 -7.31
N LEU A 86 8.54 9.36 -7.99
CA LEU A 86 7.19 9.40 -8.51
C LEU A 86 6.19 9.13 -7.39
N ARG A 87 6.43 8.12 -6.56
CA ARG A 87 5.37 7.54 -5.73
C ARG A 87 5.60 7.56 -4.23
N ASP A 88 6.86 7.71 -3.82
CA ASP A 88 7.18 7.61 -2.41
C ASP A 88 6.82 8.91 -1.68
N LEU A 89 6.10 8.75 -0.58
CA LEU A 89 5.84 9.78 0.41
C LEU A 89 6.97 9.75 1.45
N ALA A 90 7.73 10.85 1.55
CA ALA A 90 8.66 11.03 2.66
C ALA A 90 7.88 11.22 3.96
N ARG A 91 8.21 10.42 4.99
CA ARG A 91 7.58 10.52 6.31
C ARG A 91 8.55 10.96 7.38
N VAL A 92 9.73 10.34 7.41
CA VAL A 92 10.81 10.68 8.33
C VAL A 92 12.04 10.92 7.49
N ALA A 93 12.78 11.97 7.81
CA ALA A 93 14.14 12.13 7.30
C ALA A 93 15.08 12.29 8.48
N GLY A 94 16.33 11.89 8.28
CA GLY A 94 17.40 12.11 9.24
C GLY A 94 18.75 12.21 8.53
N GLY A 95 19.59 13.13 8.98
CA GLY A 95 20.90 13.36 8.36
C GLY A 95 21.71 14.48 9.01
N THR A 96 22.81 14.81 8.34
CA THR A 96 23.77 15.81 8.80
C THR A 96 23.43 17.17 8.17
N PRO A 97 23.12 18.21 8.96
CA PRO A 97 22.71 19.49 8.41
C PRO A 97 23.87 20.23 7.73
N ARG A 98 23.55 21.11 6.77
CA ARG A 98 24.52 21.93 6.03
C ARG A 98 25.33 22.85 6.94
N LYS A 99 24.74 23.27 8.07
CA LYS A 99 25.38 24.13 9.07
C LYS A 99 25.70 23.31 10.32
N PRO A 100 26.99 22.99 10.61
CA PRO A 100 27.36 22.26 11.82
C PRO A 100 26.98 22.97 13.13
N ALA A 101 26.91 24.30 13.11
CA ALA A 101 26.43 25.11 14.23
C ALA A 101 24.93 24.91 14.52
N PHE A 102 24.15 24.47 13.51
CA PHE A 102 22.74 24.15 13.70
C PHE A 102 22.59 22.86 14.51
N ALA A 103 23.20 21.78 14.08
CA ALA A 103 23.23 20.52 14.82
C ALA A 103 24.32 19.61 14.24
N SER A 104 24.76 18.61 15.01
CA SER A 104 25.55 17.52 14.47
C SER A 104 24.69 16.48 13.75
N PHE A 105 23.41 16.35 14.13
CA PHE A 105 22.44 15.47 13.51
C PHE A 105 21.02 16.00 13.68
N VAL A 106 20.19 15.87 12.65
CA VAL A 106 18.79 16.31 12.61
C VAL A 106 17.95 15.16 12.08
N ALA A 107 16.85 14.83 12.74
CA ALA A 107 15.86 13.89 12.23
C ALA A 107 14.46 14.24 12.70
N GLY A 108 13.44 13.97 11.91
CA GLY A 108 12.06 14.24 12.33
C GLY A 108 10.96 13.79 11.39
N LYS A 109 9.76 13.70 11.95
CA LYS A 109 8.45 13.53 11.29
C LYS A 109 7.56 14.70 11.71
N ASP A 110 6.70 14.49 12.70
CA ASP A 110 5.89 15.53 13.32
C ASP A 110 6.74 16.24 14.39
N SER A 111 7.36 15.46 15.28
CA SER A 111 8.38 15.95 16.19
C SER A 111 9.75 16.03 15.51
N LEU A 112 10.59 16.93 16.04
CA LEU A 112 11.97 17.12 15.64
C LEU A 112 12.91 16.60 16.74
N SER A 113 13.88 15.78 16.36
CA SER A 113 15.02 15.37 17.18
C SER A 113 16.29 16.00 16.63
N ILE A 114 17.02 16.73 17.47
CA ILE A 114 18.30 17.34 17.12
C ILE A 114 19.37 16.96 18.13
N THR A 115 20.57 16.68 17.64
CA THR A 115 21.78 16.57 18.46
C THR A 115 22.57 17.86 18.30
N CYS A 116 22.60 18.71 19.32
CA CYS A 116 23.37 19.95 19.30
C CYS A 116 23.90 20.28 20.70
N ARG A 117 24.92 21.14 20.77
CA ARG A 117 25.37 21.74 22.02
C ARG A 117 24.71 23.09 22.16
N VAL A 118 23.89 23.26 23.19
CA VAL A 118 23.19 24.51 23.49
C VAL A 118 23.29 24.80 24.99
N GLU A 119 23.56 26.05 25.33
CA GLU A 119 23.57 26.51 26.72
C GLU A 119 22.14 26.85 27.16
N PRO A 120 21.78 26.70 28.45
CA PRO A 120 20.39 26.89 28.89
C PRO A 120 19.78 28.26 28.58
N ASP A 121 20.57 29.33 28.63
CA ASP A 121 20.15 30.69 28.28
C ASP A 121 19.92 30.88 26.76
N LYS A 122 20.41 29.95 25.94
CA LYS A 122 20.28 29.96 24.47
C LYS A 122 19.15 29.08 23.92
N PHE A 123 18.38 28.41 24.77
CA PHE A 123 17.24 27.58 24.33
C PHE A 123 16.24 28.35 23.47
N HIS A 124 15.87 29.57 23.89
CA HIS A 124 14.90 30.37 23.14
C HIS A 124 15.43 30.76 21.74
N GLU A 125 16.68 31.24 21.65
CA GLU A 125 17.34 31.54 20.37
C GLU A 125 17.39 30.30 19.47
N LYS A 126 17.65 29.13 20.05
CA LYS A 126 17.70 27.88 19.31
C LYS A 126 16.34 27.47 18.75
N CYS A 127 15.28 27.57 19.55
CA CYS A 127 13.92 27.31 19.09
C CYS A 127 13.50 28.29 17.98
N ALA A 128 13.89 29.56 18.06
CA ALA A 128 13.66 30.54 17.01
C ALA A 128 14.37 30.18 15.70
N GLU A 129 15.63 29.71 15.77
CA GLU A 129 16.37 29.22 14.61
C GLU A 129 15.67 28.01 13.95
N ILE A 130 15.19 27.05 14.74
CA ILE A 130 14.47 25.88 14.25
C ILE A 130 13.16 26.27 13.55
N ILE A 131 12.37 27.18 14.14
CA ILE A 131 11.13 27.68 13.53
C ILE A 131 11.43 28.44 12.23
N SER A 132 12.52 29.23 12.20
CA SER A 132 12.98 29.86 10.96
C SER A 132 13.33 28.83 9.89
N GLU A 133 13.97 27.72 10.24
CA GLU A 133 14.29 26.65 9.30
C GLU A 133 13.03 25.94 8.78
N TYR A 134 12.01 25.74 9.62
CA TYR A 134 10.72 25.17 9.22
C TYR A 134 10.01 26.01 8.13
N THR A 135 10.08 27.33 8.21
CA THR A 135 9.39 28.24 7.27
C THR A 135 10.06 28.37 5.90
N LYS A 136 11.24 27.79 5.71
CA LYS A 136 11.95 27.84 4.42
C LYS A 136 11.36 26.87 3.41
N THR A 137 11.61 27.15 2.14
CA THR A 137 11.30 26.27 0.99
C THR A 137 12.56 25.77 0.30
N THR A 138 13.71 25.81 1.00
CA THR A 138 15.02 25.43 0.43
C THR A 138 15.03 23.98 -0.03
N TYR A 139 14.30 23.11 0.69
CA TYR A 139 14.17 21.70 0.34
C TYR A 139 13.66 21.47 -1.08
N GLN A 140 12.83 22.36 -1.64
CA GLN A 140 12.25 22.18 -2.98
C GLN A 140 13.30 22.11 -4.09
N LYS A 141 14.52 22.62 -3.88
CA LYS A 141 15.61 22.52 -4.86
C LYS A 141 16.12 21.10 -5.03
N GLU A 142 16.12 20.31 -3.96
CA GLU A 142 16.73 18.98 -3.92
C GLU A 142 15.70 17.86 -3.65
N PHE A 143 14.52 18.22 -3.14
CA PHE A 143 13.45 17.33 -2.68
C PHE A 143 12.05 17.77 -3.15
N ALA A 144 11.95 18.40 -4.33
CA ALA A 144 10.66 18.85 -4.90
C ALA A 144 9.57 17.77 -4.92
N TRP A 145 9.97 16.51 -5.09
CA TRP A 145 9.06 15.35 -5.14
C TRP A 145 8.26 15.15 -3.84
N VAL A 146 8.73 15.66 -2.70
CA VAL A 146 7.99 15.62 -1.42
C VAL A 146 6.68 16.40 -1.51
N ASP A 147 6.60 17.39 -2.41
CA ASP A 147 5.40 18.18 -2.65
C ASP A 147 4.41 17.53 -3.63
N ASN A 148 4.71 16.36 -4.22
CA ASN A 148 3.77 15.63 -5.09
C ASN A 148 2.48 15.25 -4.35
N MET A 149 2.58 15.07 -3.03
CA MET A 149 1.47 14.80 -2.12
C MET A 149 1.55 15.73 -0.93
N ARG A 150 0.67 16.72 -0.88
CA ARG A 150 0.65 17.71 0.21
C ARG A 150 -0.43 17.38 1.19
N ARG A 151 -0.10 17.40 2.48
CA ARG A 151 -1.10 17.25 3.53
C ARG A 151 -2.18 18.34 3.40
N VAL A 152 -3.44 17.95 3.58
CA VAL A 152 -4.58 18.85 3.68
C VAL A 152 -4.67 19.36 5.11
N GLU A 153 -4.74 20.67 5.28
CA GLU A 153 -4.81 21.34 6.59
C GLU A 153 -6.18 22.01 6.81
N GLU A 154 -6.89 22.31 5.72
CA GLU A 154 -8.18 22.99 5.72
C GLU A 154 -9.26 22.08 6.30
N LYS A 155 -9.78 22.45 7.48
CA LYS A 155 -10.80 21.68 8.21
C LYS A 155 -12.03 21.38 7.36
N ASP A 156 -12.57 22.37 6.66
CA ASP A 156 -13.74 22.21 5.77
C ASP A 156 -13.48 21.17 4.65
N THR A 157 -12.24 21.08 4.17
CA THR A 157 -11.86 20.08 3.17
C THR A 157 -11.76 18.70 3.80
N ILE A 158 -11.12 18.59 4.97
CA ILE A 158 -11.02 17.34 5.73
C ILE A 158 -12.42 16.79 6.06
N GLU A 159 -13.36 17.63 6.49
CA GLU A 159 -14.75 17.22 6.79
C GLU A 159 -15.46 16.64 5.56
N LYS A 160 -15.31 17.27 4.39
CA LYS A 160 -15.84 16.75 3.12
C LYS A 160 -15.22 15.42 2.74
N LEU A 161 -13.91 15.28 2.94
CA LEU A 161 -13.20 14.03 2.67
C LEU A 161 -13.62 12.93 3.65
N ASP A 162 -13.81 13.24 4.93
CA ASP A 162 -14.30 12.29 5.93
C ASP A 162 -15.72 11.80 5.62
N ALA A 163 -16.60 12.69 5.13
CA ALA A 163 -17.94 12.31 4.67
C ALA A 163 -17.88 11.30 3.50
N SER A 164 -16.84 11.36 2.67
CA SER A 164 -16.62 10.36 1.61
C SER A 164 -16.25 8.98 2.16
N ILE A 165 -15.55 8.91 3.31
CA ILE A 165 -15.29 7.65 4.02
C ILE A 165 -16.58 7.09 4.61
N GLU A 166 -17.42 7.94 5.22
CA GLU A 166 -18.72 7.49 5.72
C GLU A 166 -19.57 6.86 4.61
N LYS A 167 -19.58 7.48 3.43
CA LYS A 167 -20.24 6.93 2.25
C LYS A 167 -19.62 5.57 1.87
N ALA A 168 -18.29 5.47 1.80
CA ALA A 168 -17.60 4.22 1.49
C ALA A 168 -17.93 3.10 2.49
N ILE A 169 -17.99 3.40 3.79
CA ILE A 169 -18.39 2.42 4.83
C ILE A 169 -19.85 2.00 4.65
N LYS A 170 -20.76 2.93 4.32
CA LYS A 170 -22.17 2.62 4.03
C LYS A 170 -22.30 1.73 2.79
N ASP A 171 -21.58 2.05 1.72
CA ASP A 171 -21.55 1.27 0.49
C ASP A 171 -21.04 -0.16 0.76
N LEU A 172 -19.93 -0.32 1.50
CA LEU A 172 -19.41 -1.62 1.93
C LEU A 172 -20.39 -2.39 2.82
N LYS A 173 -21.08 -1.72 3.75
CA LYS A 173 -22.14 -2.34 4.56
C LYS A 173 -23.29 -2.86 3.68
N ALA A 174 -23.61 -2.17 2.60
CA ALA A 174 -24.62 -2.59 1.63
C ALA A 174 -24.12 -3.61 0.60
N GLY A 175 -22.89 -4.13 0.73
CA GLY A 175 -22.32 -5.11 -0.20
C GLY A 175 -21.79 -4.51 -1.51
N LYS A 176 -21.71 -3.18 -1.63
CA LYS A 176 -21.14 -2.51 -2.81
C LYS A 176 -19.62 -2.46 -2.74
N ALA A 177 -18.98 -2.44 -3.91
CA ALA A 177 -17.54 -2.27 -4.02
C ALA A 177 -17.08 -0.87 -3.57
N SER A 178 -15.91 -0.80 -2.94
CA SER A 178 -15.24 0.45 -2.54
C SER A 178 -13.72 0.22 -2.52
N ASP A 179 -12.96 1.28 -2.80
CA ASP A 179 -11.49 1.25 -2.74
C ASP A 179 -10.94 1.51 -1.31
N LEU A 180 -11.82 1.69 -0.31
CA LEU A 180 -11.43 1.81 1.10
C LEU A 180 -10.84 0.49 1.61
N HIS A 181 -9.61 0.54 2.11
CA HIS A 181 -8.91 -0.61 2.68
C HIS A 181 -8.15 -0.22 3.96
N MET A 182 -7.51 -1.21 4.60
CA MET A 182 -6.82 -1.04 5.87
C MET A 182 -5.38 -1.52 5.82
N THR A 183 -4.46 -0.77 6.43
CA THR A 183 -3.04 -1.11 6.59
C THR A 183 -2.51 -0.55 7.91
N PRO A 184 -1.44 -1.10 8.52
CA PRO A 184 -0.82 -0.46 9.67
C PRO A 184 -0.29 0.94 9.33
N PRO A 185 -0.47 1.96 10.20
CA PRO A 185 -0.06 3.34 9.92
C PRO A 185 1.46 3.59 10.01
N GLU A 186 2.24 2.59 10.40
CA GLU A 186 3.69 2.64 10.61
C GLU A 186 4.35 1.31 10.25
N ILE A 187 5.68 1.29 10.15
CA ILE A 187 6.43 0.05 9.99
C ILE A 187 6.33 -0.73 11.29
N VAL A 188 5.68 -1.88 11.23
CA VAL A 188 5.51 -2.78 12.36
C VAL A 188 6.54 -3.89 12.29
N ASN A 189 7.08 -4.27 13.45
CA ASN A 189 7.76 -5.55 13.56
C ASN A 189 6.67 -6.61 13.58
N TYR A 190 6.38 -7.23 12.43
CA TYR A 190 5.50 -8.38 12.37
C TYR A 190 6.16 -9.51 13.17
N THR A 191 5.66 -9.78 14.37
CA THR A 191 5.76 -11.10 14.96
C THR A 191 4.70 -11.96 14.30
N GLU A 192 5.11 -13.05 13.65
CA GLU A 192 4.18 -14.10 13.23
C GLU A 192 3.31 -14.50 14.44
N GLY A 193 1.99 -14.63 14.25
CA GLY A 193 1.05 -15.05 15.29
C GLY A 193 0.25 -13.94 15.99
N ALA A 194 0.58 -12.65 15.79
CA ALA A 194 -0.11 -11.58 16.51
C ALA A 194 -1.63 -11.53 16.24
N LEU A 195 -2.43 -11.60 17.31
CA LEU A 195 -3.88 -11.48 17.26
C LEU A 195 -4.30 -10.01 17.32
N LEU A 196 -5.30 -9.65 16.53
CA LEU A 196 -5.86 -8.30 16.44
C LEU A 196 -7.33 -8.27 16.88
N HIS A 197 -7.71 -7.25 17.63
CA HIS A 197 -9.10 -6.95 18.00
C HIS A 197 -9.50 -5.54 17.57
N TYR A 198 -10.70 -5.38 17.01
CA TYR A 198 -11.35 -4.08 16.87
C TYR A 198 -12.15 -3.78 18.13
N ASN A 199 -11.98 -2.58 18.71
CA ASN A 199 -12.65 -2.15 19.94
C ASN A 199 -13.23 -0.75 19.77
N GLY A 200 -14.05 -0.31 20.73
CA GLY A 200 -14.57 1.07 20.81
C GLY A 200 -16.00 1.26 20.31
N PHE A 201 -16.67 0.19 19.87
CA PHE A 201 -18.04 0.20 19.35
C PHE A 201 -18.86 -1.03 19.78
N GLY A 202 -18.52 -1.61 20.93
CA GLY A 202 -19.17 -2.82 21.46
C GLY A 202 -18.68 -4.13 20.84
N SER A 203 -17.67 -4.09 19.97
CA SER A 203 -16.95 -5.29 19.53
C SER A 203 -15.99 -5.76 20.62
N HIS A 204 -16.15 -7.04 21.01
CA HIS A 204 -15.31 -7.75 21.95
C HIS A 204 -15.23 -9.23 21.56
N GLY A 205 -14.08 -9.86 21.79
CA GLY A 205 -13.92 -11.33 21.74
C GLY A 205 -13.64 -11.95 20.37
N THR A 206 -13.59 -11.17 19.28
CA THR A 206 -13.27 -11.69 17.94
C THR A 206 -11.80 -11.52 17.61
N ASN A 207 -11.09 -12.62 17.37
CA ASN A 207 -9.68 -12.63 16.99
C ASN A 207 -9.50 -12.53 15.47
N PHE A 208 -8.70 -11.56 15.02
CA PHE A 208 -8.26 -11.44 13.63
C PHE A 208 -6.76 -11.65 13.53
N HIS A 209 -6.30 -12.15 12.38
CA HIS A 209 -4.88 -12.39 12.13
C HIS A 209 -4.25 -11.32 11.23
N SER A 210 -5.08 -10.43 10.67
CA SER A 210 -4.64 -9.34 9.80
C SER A 210 -5.60 -8.16 9.85
N LEU A 211 -5.13 -6.98 9.45
CA LEU A 211 -5.98 -5.82 9.23
C LEU A 211 -6.74 -6.00 7.91
N SER A 212 -8.06 -6.05 8.00
CA SER A 212 -8.96 -6.30 6.86
C SER A 212 -10.17 -5.38 6.99
N ILE A 213 -10.45 -4.62 5.92
CA ILE A 213 -11.65 -3.80 5.85
C ILE A 213 -12.91 -4.66 5.88
N LYS A 214 -12.89 -5.87 5.28
CA LYS A 214 -14.03 -6.79 5.28
C LYS A 214 -14.39 -7.22 6.70
N ASP A 215 -13.38 -7.60 7.47
CA ASP A 215 -13.51 -8.04 8.86
C ASP A 215 -14.05 -6.92 9.74
N TYR A 216 -13.50 -5.71 9.56
CA TYR A 216 -13.97 -4.53 10.26
C TYR A 216 -15.43 -4.19 9.93
N ILE A 217 -15.83 -4.24 8.66
CA ILE A 217 -17.22 -4.00 8.23
C ILE A 217 -18.16 -5.08 8.79
N ALA A 218 -17.74 -6.35 8.82
CA ALA A 218 -18.49 -7.44 9.43
C ALA A 218 -18.73 -7.21 10.93
N GLU A 219 -17.70 -6.77 11.66
CA GLU A 219 -17.84 -6.41 13.07
C GLU A 219 -18.75 -5.19 13.28
N LEU A 220 -18.65 -4.16 12.43
CA LEU A 220 -19.58 -3.02 12.49
C LEU A 220 -21.04 -3.45 12.28
N LYS A 221 -21.31 -4.44 11.42
CA LYS A 221 -22.65 -5.01 11.22
C LYS A 221 -23.09 -5.82 12.44
N ARG A 222 -22.22 -6.72 12.93
CA ARG A 222 -22.49 -7.58 14.09
C ARG A 222 -22.84 -6.78 15.34
N CYS A 223 -22.13 -5.68 15.58
CA CYS A 223 -22.37 -4.77 16.70
C CYS A 223 -23.47 -3.72 16.42
N ALA A 224 -24.14 -3.79 15.26
CA ALA A 224 -25.17 -2.84 14.84
C ALA A 224 -24.74 -1.36 14.98
N PHE A 225 -23.48 -1.05 14.68
CA PHE A 225 -22.92 0.29 14.86
C PHE A 225 -23.57 1.31 13.89
N LYS A 226 -24.12 2.38 14.46
CA LYS A 226 -24.82 3.47 13.74
C LYS A 226 -24.10 4.82 13.78
N GLY A 227 -22.96 4.92 14.44
CA GLY A 227 -22.18 6.16 14.54
C GLY A 227 -21.55 6.58 13.22
N GLY A 228 -21.07 7.83 13.19
CA GLY A 228 -20.37 8.44 12.05
C GLY A 228 -18.85 8.37 12.15
N ILE A 229 -18.16 8.99 11.19
CA ILE A 229 -16.70 9.02 11.11
C ILE A 229 -16.05 9.68 12.33
N SER A 230 -16.71 10.68 12.93
CA SER A 230 -16.22 11.33 14.16
C SER A 230 -16.08 10.34 15.31
N GLU A 231 -17.05 9.44 15.48
CA GLU A 231 -17.00 8.41 16.52
C GLU A 231 -15.95 7.33 16.20
N ILE A 232 -15.80 6.97 14.92
CA ILE A 232 -14.74 6.08 14.47
C ILE A 232 -13.35 6.66 14.80
N LYS A 233 -13.13 7.94 14.50
CA LYS A 233 -11.87 8.66 14.81
C LYS A 233 -11.58 8.67 16.31
N GLU A 234 -12.59 8.99 17.10
CA GLU A 234 -12.43 9.20 18.54
C GLU A 234 -12.29 7.88 19.30
N LYS A 235 -13.16 6.90 19.03
CA LYS A 235 -13.34 5.72 19.89
C LYS A 235 -12.78 4.43 19.32
N HIS A 236 -12.74 4.25 18.00
CA HIS A 236 -12.42 2.95 17.45
C HIS A 236 -10.90 2.69 17.51
N ARG A 237 -10.53 1.53 18.04
CA ARG A 237 -9.12 1.13 18.26
C ARG A 237 -8.85 -0.27 17.75
N VAL A 238 -7.64 -0.47 17.25
CA VAL A 238 -7.05 -1.78 17.01
C VAL A 238 -6.17 -2.11 18.21
N LYS A 239 -6.46 -3.23 18.86
CA LYS A 239 -5.57 -3.81 19.86
C LYS A 239 -4.84 -5.00 19.27
N ALA A 240 -3.58 -5.17 19.64
CA ALA A 240 -2.76 -6.30 19.22
C ALA A 240 -2.30 -7.08 20.45
N LYS A 241 -2.12 -8.39 20.29
CA LYS A 241 -1.51 -9.27 21.27
C LYS A 241 -0.44 -10.10 20.56
N ALA A 242 0.81 -9.96 20.99
CA ALA A 242 1.88 -10.83 20.53
C ALA A 242 1.81 -12.20 21.23
N ASP A 243 2.42 -13.24 20.63
CA ASP A 243 2.41 -14.60 21.16
C ASP A 243 3.04 -14.73 22.56
N ASP A 244 3.99 -13.85 22.89
CA ASP A 244 4.69 -13.79 24.18
C ASP A 244 4.03 -12.85 25.20
N GLU A 245 2.98 -12.13 24.82
CA GLU A 245 2.22 -11.23 25.69
C GLU A 245 0.96 -11.92 26.23
N GLY A 246 0.63 -11.69 27.51
CA GLY A 246 -0.58 -12.25 28.14
C GLY A 246 -1.88 -11.54 27.73
N GLU A 247 -1.79 -10.26 27.38
CA GLU A 247 -2.93 -9.36 27.21
C GLU A 247 -2.87 -8.54 25.92
N PHE A 248 -4.02 -8.09 25.44
CA PHE A 248 -4.12 -7.18 24.30
C PHE A 248 -3.74 -5.75 24.70
N SER A 249 -2.79 -5.15 23.97
CA SER A 249 -2.43 -3.74 24.11
C SER A 249 -3.02 -2.90 22.98
N GLU A 250 -3.40 -1.66 23.27
CA GLU A 250 -3.82 -0.72 22.22
C GLU A 250 -2.66 -0.41 21.30
N LYS A 251 -2.89 -0.57 19.99
CA LYS A 251 -1.86 -0.42 18.98
C LYS A 251 -2.11 0.79 18.08
N TRP A 252 -3.29 0.88 17.47
CA TRP A 252 -3.61 1.96 16.52
C TRP A 252 -5.04 2.45 16.66
N ARG A 253 -5.30 3.68 16.20
CA ARG A 253 -6.66 4.11 15.89
C ARG A 253 -7.09 3.45 14.58
N VAL A 254 -8.33 2.99 14.51
CA VAL A 254 -8.85 2.39 13.28
C VAL A 254 -8.77 3.38 12.10
N TYR A 255 -9.04 4.65 12.36
CA TYR A 255 -8.93 5.70 11.34
C TYR A 255 -7.53 5.85 10.77
N ASP A 256 -6.48 5.68 11.59
CA ASP A 256 -5.10 5.76 11.11
C ASP A 256 -4.76 4.59 10.19
N CYS A 257 -5.44 3.46 10.36
CA CYS A 257 -5.28 2.30 9.50
C CYS A 257 -5.99 2.44 8.15
N PHE A 258 -6.88 3.41 7.96
CA PHE A 258 -7.59 3.56 6.69
C PHE A 258 -6.67 4.08 5.60
N VAL A 259 -6.83 3.47 4.42
CA VAL A 259 -6.28 3.97 3.17
C VAL A 259 -7.42 4.11 2.19
N TYR A 260 -7.56 5.30 1.62
CA TYR A 260 -8.66 5.61 0.74
C TYR A 260 -8.28 6.66 -0.28
N GLU A 261 -8.80 6.52 -1.49
CA GLU A 261 -8.62 7.46 -2.57
C GLU A 261 -9.97 8.09 -2.91
N THR A 262 -10.00 9.41 -3.10
CA THR A 262 -11.23 10.08 -3.51
C THR A 262 -10.94 11.38 -4.26
N THR A 263 -11.99 12.00 -4.78
CA THR A 263 -11.90 13.30 -5.45
C THR A 263 -12.90 14.28 -4.88
N LEU A 264 -12.55 15.56 -4.89
CA LEU A 264 -13.49 16.65 -4.62
C LEU A 264 -13.53 17.62 -5.80
N GLY A 265 -14.71 18.17 -6.07
CA GLY A 265 -14.96 19.03 -7.22
C GLY A 265 -15.35 18.23 -8.48
N THR A 266 -15.63 18.94 -9.58
CA THR A 266 -16.08 18.36 -10.84
C THR A 266 -15.28 18.93 -12.02
N GLY A 267 -15.12 18.14 -13.08
CA GLY A 267 -14.41 18.57 -14.30
C GLY A 267 -12.97 19.04 -14.03
N ALA A 268 -12.58 20.19 -14.60
CA ALA A 268 -11.22 20.71 -14.51
C ALA A 268 -10.81 21.19 -13.09
N SER A 269 -11.78 21.45 -12.20
CA SER A 269 -11.52 21.80 -10.80
C SER A 269 -11.46 20.58 -9.88
N GLN A 270 -11.56 19.36 -10.41
CA GLN A 270 -11.45 18.15 -9.62
C GLN A 270 -10.03 18.02 -9.05
N ASP A 271 -9.95 17.92 -7.74
CA ASP A 271 -8.73 17.64 -7.00
C ASP A 271 -8.79 16.20 -6.48
N TYR A 272 -7.62 15.58 -6.42
CA TYR A 272 -7.46 14.18 -6.03
C TYR A 272 -6.86 14.08 -4.64
N TYR A 273 -7.41 13.22 -3.80
CA TYR A 273 -7.09 13.11 -2.39
C TYR A 273 -6.90 11.68 -1.95
N VAL A 274 -6.03 11.52 -0.96
CA VAL A 274 -5.58 10.23 -0.45
C VAL A 274 -5.56 10.29 1.06
N LEU A 275 -6.21 9.35 1.71
CA LEU A 275 -6.05 9.11 3.13
C LEU A 275 -4.96 8.07 3.32
N PHE A 276 -3.97 8.38 4.13
CA PHE A 276 -2.95 7.43 4.53
C PHE A 276 -2.41 7.77 5.92
N ALA A 277 -2.28 6.75 6.79
CA ALA A 277 -1.76 6.89 8.14
C ALA A 277 -2.44 8.00 8.97
N GLY A 278 -3.76 8.15 8.79
CA GLY A 278 -4.60 9.10 9.53
C GLY A 278 -4.63 10.53 8.98
N ASP A 279 -3.93 10.81 7.88
CA ASP A 279 -3.85 12.14 7.29
C ASP A 279 -4.32 12.15 5.83
N TRP A 280 -5.01 13.22 5.46
CA TRP A 280 -5.40 13.47 4.07
C TRP A 280 -4.27 14.18 3.32
N TYR A 281 -4.00 13.72 2.10
CA TYR A 281 -3.02 14.28 1.18
C TYR A 281 -3.70 14.63 -0.13
N LYS A 282 -3.51 15.86 -0.60
CA LYS A 282 -3.86 16.31 -1.94
C LYS A 282 -2.73 15.95 -2.91
N VAL A 283 -3.08 15.24 -3.97
CA VAL A 283 -2.17 14.89 -5.05
C VAL A 283 -2.03 16.07 -6.01
N GLU A 284 -0.80 16.44 -6.35
CA GLU A 284 -0.52 17.54 -7.28
C GLU A 284 -1.02 17.20 -8.69
N LYS A 285 -1.62 18.19 -9.39
CA LYS A 285 -2.29 17.97 -10.68
C LYS A 285 -1.33 17.56 -11.79
N SER A 286 -0.17 18.21 -11.90
CA SER A 286 0.85 17.86 -12.90
C SER A 286 1.39 16.45 -12.68
N PHE A 287 1.58 16.05 -11.41
CA PHE A 287 1.96 14.71 -11.04
C PHE A 287 0.90 13.69 -11.46
N LYS A 288 -0.38 13.92 -11.09
CA LYS A 288 -1.49 13.06 -11.51
C LYS A 288 -1.56 12.91 -13.02
N ASN A 289 -1.52 14.03 -13.75
CA ASN A 289 -1.62 14.05 -15.21
C ASN A 289 -0.48 13.28 -15.88
N ARG A 290 0.73 13.35 -15.31
CA ARG A 290 1.88 12.58 -15.80
C ARG A 290 1.68 11.08 -15.65
N ILE A 291 1.19 10.63 -14.49
CA ILE A 291 0.89 9.21 -14.25
C ILE A 291 -0.23 8.72 -15.18
N GLU A 292 -1.31 9.50 -15.33
CA GLU A 292 -2.41 9.16 -16.24
C GLU A 292 -1.95 9.09 -17.69
N ALA A 293 -1.13 10.04 -18.15
CA ALA A 293 -0.57 10.01 -19.49
C ALA A 293 0.33 8.79 -19.71
N ALA A 294 1.18 8.45 -18.74
CA ALA A 294 2.02 7.26 -18.79
C ALA A 294 1.17 5.98 -18.85
N PHE A 295 0.14 5.87 -18.01
CA PHE A 295 -0.78 4.73 -18.00
C PHE A 295 -1.56 4.59 -19.31
N ASN A 296 -2.00 5.70 -19.90
CA ASN A 296 -2.75 5.70 -21.15
C ASN A 296 -1.88 5.41 -22.37
N ALA A 297 -0.56 5.61 -22.29
CA ALA A 297 0.38 5.26 -23.35
C ALA A 297 0.69 3.75 -23.43
N ILE A 298 0.32 2.96 -22.41
CA ILE A 298 0.55 1.52 -22.38
C ILE A 298 -0.39 0.82 -23.37
N GLU A 299 0.14 -0.17 -24.08
CA GLU A 299 -0.61 -0.95 -25.06
C GLU A 299 -1.86 -1.59 -24.42
N ARG A 300 -3.03 -1.40 -25.05
CA ARG A 300 -4.28 -2.06 -24.66
C ARG A 300 -4.49 -3.28 -25.52
N VAL A 301 -4.69 -4.41 -24.87
CA VAL A 301 -4.99 -5.68 -25.54
C VAL A 301 -6.36 -6.19 -25.08
N THR A 302 -6.92 -7.11 -25.86
CA THR A 302 -8.15 -7.82 -25.52
C THR A 302 -7.89 -9.32 -25.68
N ILE A 303 -7.60 -9.99 -24.58
CA ILE A 303 -7.40 -11.44 -24.51
C ILE A 303 -8.71 -12.11 -24.10
N VAL A 304 -9.37 -11.55 -23.07
CA VAL A 304 -10.61 -12.07 -22.49
C VAL A 304 -11.82 -11.25 -22.92
N GLY A 305 -11.73 -9.93 -22.85
CA GLY A 305 -12.86 -9.01 -22.99
C GLY A 305 -13.77 -9.01 -21.76
N LYS A 306 -15.05 -8.70 -21.96
CA LYS A 306 -16.07 -8.77 -20.90
C LYS A 306 -16.35 -10.22 -20.53
N THR A 307 -16.36 -10.53 -19.23
CA THR A 307 -16.58 -11.88 -18.71
C THR A 307 -17.78 -11.95 -17.77
N THR A 308 -18.34 -13.16 -17.61
CA THR A 308 -19.34 -13.50 -16.59
C THR A 308 -18.71 -14.12 -15.34
N CYS A 309 -17.41 -14.45 -15.37
CA CYS A 309 -16.68 -14.99 -14.22
C CYS A 309 -16.63 -13.95 -13.09
N ARG A 310 -16.86 -14.41 -11.85
CA ARG A 310 -16.99 -13.55 -10.66
C ARG A 310 -15.64 -13.19 -10.04
N ASN A 311 -14.66 -14.09 -10.18
CA ASN A 311 -13.34 -13.99 -9.59
C ASN A 311 -12.26 -14.57 -10.54
N GLU A 312 -10.98 -14.40 -10.15
CA GLU A 312 -9.83 -14.83 -10.94
C GLU A 312 -9.73 -16.35 -11.13
N GLU A 313 -10.15 -17.15 -10.15
CA GLU A 313 -10.10 -18.62 -10.22
C GLU A 313 -11.11 -19.16 -11.25
N GLU A 314 -12.35 -18.67 -11.22
CA GLU A 314 -13.36 -18.97 -12.23
C GLU A 314 -12.92 -18.56 -13.65
N LEU A 315 -12.23 -17.42 -13.76
CA LEU A 315 -11.72 -16.96 -15.05
C LEU A 315 -10.60 -17.86 -15.57
N ILE A 316 -9.66 -18.25 -14.70
CA ILE A 316 -8.57 -19.15 -15.05
C ILE A 316 -9.12 -20.49 -15.55
N ASP A 317 -10.06 -21.09 -14.82
CA ASP A 317 -10.64 -22.38 -15.21
C ASP A 317 -11.44 -22.28 -16.52
N HIS A 318 -12.18 -21.19 -16.72
CA HIS A 318 -12.87 -20.93 -17.99
C HIS A 318 -11.88 -20.81 -19.16
N LEU A 319 -10.78 -20.07 -19.00
CA LEU A 319 -9.77 -19.90 -20.05
C LEU A 319 -9.05 -21.21 -20.37
N GLU A 320 -8.70 -21.99 -19.35
CA GLU A 320 -8.09 -23.31 -19.54
C GLU A 320 -9.00 -24.25 -20.37
N ALA A 321 -10.31 -24.21 -20.13
CA ALA A 321 -11.27 -25.04 -20.86
C ALA A 321 -11.59 -24.54 -22.28
N SER A 322 -11.44 -23.24 -22.55
CA SER A 322 -11.95 -22.61 -23.78
C SER A 322 -10.90 -22.09 -24.75
N ARG A 323 -9.62 -22.00 -24.35
CA ARG A 323 -8.55 -21.36 -25.14
C ARG A 323 -7.39 -22.30 -25.41
N ASP A 324 -7.32 -22.79 -26.65
CA ASP A 324 -6.23 -23.64 -27.12
C ASP A 324 -4.92 -22.89 -27.38
N ASP A 325 -4.97 -21.59 -27.56
CA ASP A 325 -3.78 -20.74 -27.76
C ASP A 325 -3.08 -20.36 -26.46
N LEU A 326 -3.55 -20.87 -25.31
CA LEU A 326 -3.02 -20.59 -23.98
C LEU A 326 -2.55 -21.87 -23.27
N VAL A 327 -1.54 -21.74 -22.42
CA VAL A 327 -1.05 -22.79 -21.51
C VAL A 327 -1.14 -22.27 -20.08
N LYS A 328 -1.92 -22.96 -19.24
CA LYS A 328 -2.03 -22.65 -17.80
C LYS A 328 -0.71 -22.93 -17.11
N LEU A 329 -0.19 -21.91 -16.44
CA LEU A 329 0.98 -21.95 -15.58
C LEU A 329 0.68 -21.43 -14.17
N ASP A 330 -0.57 -21.04 -13.87
CA ASP A 330 -1.04 -20.70 -12.53
C ASP A 330 -0.55 -21.72 -11.47
N ARG A 331 -0.09 -21.20 -10.32
CA ARG A 331 0.48 -21.96 -9.18
C ARG A 331 1.74 -22.77 -9.52
N THR A 332 2.33 -22.60 -10.71
CA THR A 332 3.59 -23.26 -11.08
C THR A 332 4.77 -22.55 -10.45
N LYS A 333 5.48 -23.22 -9.55
CA LYS A 333 6.67 -22.67 -8.88
C LYS A 333 7.96 -23.14 -9.54
N ILE A 334 8.72 -22.19 -10.07
CA ILE A 334 10.04 -22.43 -10.68
C ILE A 334 11.11 -21.74 -9.84
N ASN A 335 12.17 -22.48 -9.53
CA ASN A 335 13.33 -21.96 -8.82
C ASN A 335 14.48 -21.68 -9.80
N PRO A 336 15.03 -20.45 -9.84
CA PRO A 336 16.28 -20.12 -10.54
C PRO A 336 17.47 -20.98 -10.07
N GLN A 337 18.58 -20.91 -10.79
CA GLN A 337 19.78 -21.66 -10.46
C GLN A 337 20.30 -21.25 -9.08
N ASN A 338 20.61 -22.25 -8.23
CA ASN A 338 21.14 -22.08 -6.88
C ASN A 338 20.26 -21.29 -5.89
N VAL A 339 19.03 -20.93 -6.24
CA VAL A 339 18.08 -20.31 -5.31
C VAL A 339 17.09 -21.37 -4.83
N ARG A 340 17.18 -21.76 -3.56
CA ARG A 340 16.14 -22.61 -2.94
C ARG A 340 15.01 -21.70 -2.44
N TYR A 341 13.76 -22.12 -2.67
CA TYR A 341 12.54 -21.44 -2.20
C TYR A 341 12.19 -20.09 -2.86
N ALA A 342 12.77 -19.76 -4.02
CA ALA A 342 12.34 -18.58 -4.79
C ALA A 342 10.86 -18.68 -5.18
N ASN A 343 10.41 -19.91 -5.51
CA ASN A 343 9.03 -20.25 -5.86
C ASN A 343 8.40 -19.26 -6.85
N ILE A 344 9.17 -18.86 -7.87
CA ILE A 344 8.75 -17.85 -8.84
C ILE A 344 7.67 -18.46 -9.73
N GLU A 345 6.53 -17.78 -9.78
CA GLU A 345 5.45 -18.10 -10.68
C GLU A 345 5.64 -17.37 -12.01
N PRO A 346 5.78 -18.08 -13.15
CA PRO A 346 6.07 -17.43 -14.43
C PRO A 346 4.97 -16.49 -14.90
N CYS A 347 3.72 -16.93 -14.83
CA CYS A 347 2.49 -16.24 -15.23
C CYS A 347 1.31 -17.18 -14.99
N ASP A 348 0.09 -16.66 -15.05
CA ASP A 348 -1.12 -17.49 -14.99
C ASP A 348 -1.31 -18.26 -16.31
N PHE A 349 -1.08 -17.57 -17.45
CA PHE A 349 -1.12 -18.18 -18.78
C PHE A 349 0.04 -17.72 -19.67
N PHE A 350 0.55 -18.64 -20.47
CA PHE A 350 1.50 -18.35 -21.55
C PHE A 350 0.82 -18.58 -22.91
N SER A 351 0.92 -17.61 -23.83
CA SER A 351 0.26 -17.69 -25.15
C SER A 351 1.20 -18.11 -26.29
N ASP A 352 0.63 -18.54 -27.41
CA ASP A 352 1.36 -18.85 -28.65
C ASP A 352 1.97 -17.60 -29.32
N LYS A 353 1.46 -16.42 -28.96
CA LYS A 353 2.00 -15.10 -29.28
C LYS A 353 3.12 -14.65 -28.34
N LYS A 354 3.58 -15.54 -27.45
CA LYS A 354 4.66 -15.30 -26.47
C LYS A 354 4.30 -14.24 -25.41
N ASP A 355 3.02 -14.12 -25.08
CA ASP A 355 2.56 -13.29 -23.96
C ASP A 355 2.67 -14.08 -22.65
N PHE A 356 3.27 -13.46 -21.63
CA PHE A 356 3.18 -13.87 -20.23
C PHE A 356 2.03 -13.12 -19.57
N ILE A 357 0.89 -13.80 -19.40
CA ILE A 357 -0.36 -13.20 -18.96
C ILE A 357 -0.53 -13.41 -17.46
N HIS A 358 -0.65 -12.30 -16.74
CA HIS A 358 -0.87 -12.25 -15.31
C HIS A 358 -2.28 -11.72 -15.03
N LEU A 359 -3.12 -12.50 -14.35
CA LEU A 359 -4.52 -12.21 -14.08
C LEU A 359 -4.73 -11.87 -12.60
N LYS A 360 -5.59 -10.88 -12.33
CA LYS A 360 -5.98 -10.55 -10.96
C LYS A 360 -7.40 -10.01 -10.88
N ASP A 361 -8.14 -10.47 -9.88
CA ASP A 361 -9.36 -9.79 -9.45
C ASP A 361 -9.01 -8.56 -8.60
N GLY A 362 -9.28 -7.37 -9.15
CA GLY A 362 -9.03 -6.09 -8.50
C GLY A 362 -9.89 -5.80 -7.27
N ASN A 363 -10.88 -6.64 -6.97
CA ASN A 363 -11.70 -6.60 -5.75
C ASN A 363 -11.40 -7.74 -4.75
N SER A 364 -10.44 -8.61 -5.07
CA SER A 364 -9.99 -9.65 -4.13
C SER A 364 -9.27 -9.05 -2.91
N SER A 365 -9.04 -9.87 -1.87
CA SER A 365 -8.36 -9.42 -0.64
C SER A 365 -6.88 -9.06 -0.84
N GLY A 366 -6.26 -9.50 -1.95
CA GLY A 366 -4.85 -9.24 -2.26
C GLY A 366 -4.67 -8.00 -3.15
N PRO A 367 -3.58 -7.23 -2.97
CA PRO A 367 -3.33 -6.04 -3.77
C PRO A 367 -3.00 -6.38 -5.23
N ILE A 368 -3.42 -5.50 -6.14
CA ILE A 368 -3.01 -5.56 -7.55
C ILE A 368 -1.48 -5.38 -7.67
N SER A 369 -0.85 -4.68 -6.74
CA SER A 369 0.59 -4.42 -6.76
C SER A 369 1.49 -5.65 -6.61
N HIS A 370 0.97 -6.72 -6.01
CA HIS A 370 1.66 -8.00 -5.97
C HIS A 370 1.78 -8.61 -7.38
N LEU A 371 0.73 -8.47 -8.20
CA LEU A 371 0.72 -8.92 -9.59
C LEU A 371 1.82 -8.23 -10.41
N TRP A 372 1.97 -6.91 -10.26
CA TRP A 372 3.02 -6.14 -10.94
C TRP A 372 4.40 -6.74 -10.67
N SER A 373 4.68 -7.02 -9.39
CA SER A 373 5.96 -7.57 -8.95
C SER A 373 6.18 -8.99 -9.48
N GLN A 374 5.15 -9.83 -9.54
CA GLN A 374 5.25 -11.17 -10.14
C GLN A 374 5.71 -11.09 -11.60
N GLY A 375 5.10 -10.22 -12.41
CA GLY A 375 5.51 -10.05 -13.82
C GLY A 375 6.95 -9.55 -13.96
N VAL A 376 7.37 -8.59 -13.11
CA VAL A 376 8.76 -8.09 -13.09
C VAL A 376 9.76 -9.18 -12.71
N VAL A 377 9.50 -9.93 -11.63
CA VAL A 377 10.40 -10.98 -11.12
C VAL A 377 10.46 -12.15 -12.10
N SER A 378 9.33 -12.54 -12.69
CA SER A 378 9.27 -13.57 -13.72
C SER A 378 10.08 -13.18 -14.96
N ALA A 379 9.90 -11.95 -15.46
CA ALA A 379 10.64 -11.42 -16.60
C ALA A 379 12.15 -11.38 -16.35
N ASP A 380 12.57 -10.93 -15.16
CA ASP A 380 13.99 -10.91 -14.77
C ASP A 380 14.58 -12.32 -14.76
N ALA A 381 13.90 -13.29 -14.12
CA ALA A 381 14.34 -14.68 -14.09
C ALA A 381 14.38 -15.30 -15.51
N PHE A 382 13.37 -15.01 -16.34
CA PHE A 382 13.30 -15.47 -17.72
C PHE A 382 14.49 -14.98 -18.56
N ILE A 383 14.90 -13.71 -18.40
CA ILE A 383 16.03 -13.14 -19.14
C ILE A 383 17.37 -13.59 -18.56
N SER A 384 17.52 -13.55 -17.24
CA SER A 384 18.82 -13.70 -16.57
C SER A 384 19.23 -15.15 -16.33
N ASP A 385 18.29 -16.09 -16.18
CA ASP A 385 18.57 -17.43 -15.67
C ASP A 385 18.28 -18.55 -16.68
N LYS A 386 19.33 -19.31 -17.03
CA LYS A 386 19.26 -20.43 -17.98
C LYS A 386 18.46 -21.62 -17.44
N GLU A 387 18.55 -21.88 -16.14
CA GLU A 387 17.89 -23.00 -15.48
C GLU A 387 16.40 -22.73 -15.31
N PHE A 388 16.03 -21.49 -15.02
CA PHE A 388 14.64 -21.02 -15.04
C PHE A 388 14.00 -21.28 -16.42
N ARG A 389 14.66 -20.84 -17.51
CA ARG A 389 14.20 -21.12 -18.88
C ARG A 389 14.07 -22.61 -19.18
N LYS A 390 15.03 -23.43 -18.76
CA LYS A 390 15.01 -24.88 -18.95
C LYS A 390 13.78 -25.51 -18.25
N LYS A 391 13.55 -25.16 -16.99
CA LYS A 391 12.43 -25.66 -16.19
C LYS A 391 11.08 -25.17 -16.73
N LEU A 392 11.00 -23.90 -17.12
CA LEU A 392 9.80 -23.33 -17.74
C LEU A 392 9.45 -24.08 -19.02
N ARG A 393 10.43 -24.28 -19.90
CA ARG A 393 10.25 -25.04 -21.14
C ARG A 393 9.80 -26.48 -20.89
N ALA A 394 10.36 -27.15 -19.89
CA ALA A 394 9.95 -28.50 -19.50
C ALA A 394 8.52 -28.53 -18.97
N LYS A 395 8.12 -27.53 -18.17
CA LYS A 395 6.78 -27.43 -17.62
C LYS A 395 5.74 -27.15 -18.71
N VAL A 396 5.99 -26.19 -19.60
CA VAL A 396 5.11 -25.92 -20.75
C VAL A 396 4.93 -27.18 -21.59
N LYS A 397 6.02 -27.91 -21.90
CA LYS A 397 5.94 -29.18 -22.63
C LYS A 397 5.09 -30.24 -21.91
N SER A 398 5.15 -30.29 -20.57
CA SER A 398 4.37 -31.26 -19.78
C SER A 398 2.88 -30.96 -19.74
N VAL A 399 2.48 -29.68 -19.88
CA VAL A 399 1.07 -29.27 -19.93
C VAL A 399 0.54 -29.39 -21.35
N LYS A 400 1.27 -28.86 -22.35
CA LYS A 400 0.88 -28.90 -23.76
C LYS A 400 2.11 -29.16 -24.64
N ALA A 401 2.29 -30.41 -25.06
CA ALA A 401 3.43 -30.80 -25.88
C ALA A 401 3.45 -30.05 -27.23
N GLY A 402 4.61 -29.53 -27.61
CA GLY A 402 4.79 -28.72 -28.82
C GLY A 402 4.72 -27.21 -28.56
N PHE A 403 4.06 -26.78 -27.47
CA PHE A 403 3.93 -25.37 -27.12
C PHE A 403 5.25 -24.77 -26.62
N GLU A 404 6.20 -25.61 -26.19
CA GLU A 404 7.51 -25.16 -25.73
C GLU A 404 8.39 -24.59 -26.85
N VAL A 405 7.93 -24.65 -28.11
CA VAL A 405 8.56 -24.02 -29.28
C VAL A 405 8.53 -22.49 -29.22
N HIS A 406 7.53 -21.92 -28.53
CA HIS A 406 7.40 -20.48 -28.34
C HIS A 406 8.39 -19.93 -27.29
N LEU A 407 9.06 -20.81 -26.54
CA LEU A 407 10.09 -20.46 -25.56
C LEU A 407 11.50 -20.68 -26.15
N PRO A 408 12.47 -19.82 -25.79
CA PRO A 408 13.84 -20.00 -26.24
C PRO A 408 14.45 -21.22 -25.55
N LYS A 409 15.42 -21.87 -26.18
CA LYS A 409 16.19 -22.91 -25.48
C LYS A 409 17.01 -22.26 -24.37
N SER A 410 17.37 -23.03 -23.34
CA SER A 410 18.11 -22.49 -22.18
C SER A 410 19.44 -21.83 -22.54
N THR A 411 20.08 -22.28 -23.63
CA THR A 411 21.35 -21.76 -24.16
C THR A 411 21.19 -20.53 -25.04
N ASP A 412 19.99 -20.30 -25.57
CA ASP A 412 19.76 -19.26 -26.56
C ASP A 412 19.66 -17.89 -25.88
N LYS A 413 20.07 -16.85 -26.60
CA LYS A 413 19.82 -15.47 -26.16
C LYS A 413 18.35 -15.16 -26.37
N VAL A 414 17.68 -14.64 -25.34
CA VAL A 414 16.31 -14.17 -25.43
C VAL A 414 16.27 -12.91 -26.31
N VAL A 415 15.52 -12.97 -27.42
CA VAL A 415 15.09 -11.78 -28.17
C VAL A 415 13.92 -11.20 -27.39
N ARG A 416 14.13 -10.09 -26.70
CA ARG A 416 13.25 -9.67 -25.59
C ARG A 416 11.98 -9.02 -26.09
N GLU A 417 12.08 -8.38 -27.24
CA GLU A 417 11.02 -7.70 -27.97
C GLU A 417 9.97 -8.67 -28.54
N ASP A 418 10.33 -9.96 -28.68
CA ASP A 418 9.42 -11.04 -29.09
C ASP A 418 8.45 -11.45 -27.98
N TYR A 419 8.76 -11.14 -26.73
CA TYR A 419 7.96 -11.53 -25.56
C TYR A 419 7.29 -10.29 -24.99
N ARG A 420 6.13 -10.47 -24.39
CA ARG A 420 5.39 -9.38 -23.76
C ARG A 420 4.82 -9.82 -22.43
N VAL A 421 4.85 -8.94 -21.44
CA VAL A 421 4.14 -9.15 -20.19
C VAL A 421 2.77 -8.48 -20.32
N VAL A 422 1.71 -9.25 -20.14
CA VAL A 422 0.34 -8.76 -20.19
C VAL A 422 -0.28 -8.86 -18.80
N TYR A 423 -0.86 -7.77 -18.33
CA TYR A 423 -1.63 -7.78 -17.09
C TYR A 423 -3.13 -7.68 -17.37
N GLY A 424 -3.90 -8.68 -16.97
CA GLY A 424 -5.36 -8.70 -17.07
C GLY A 424 -6.00 -8.46 -15.71
N ILE A 425 -6.66 -7.31 -15.53
CA ILE A 425 -7.26 -6.93 -14.25
C ILE A 425 -8.78 -6.99 -14.35
N MET A 426 -9.40 -7.90 -13.59
CA MET A 426 -10.85 -8.01 -13.51
C MET A 426 -11.41 -6.95 -12.56
N ARG A 427 -12.34 -6.11 -13.04
CA ARG A 427 -13.04 -5.12 -12.21
C ARG A 427 -14.47 -4.90 -12.70
N PRO A 428 -15.42 -4.58 -11.79
CA PRO A 428 -16.68 -4.00 -12.20
C PRO A 428 -16.44 -2.59 -12.75
N PRO A 429 -17.30 -2.11 -13.65
CA PRO A 429 -17.25 -0.71 -14.08
C PRO A 429 -17.50 0.22 -12.88
N TYR A 430 -16.89 1.40 -12.92
CA TYR A 430 -17.21 2.50 -12.02
C TYR A 430 -18.68 2.91 -12.16
N ALA A 431 -19.17 3.74 -11.23
CA ALA A 431 -20.55 4.21 -11.23
C ALA A 431 -20.93 4.99 -12.51
N ASP A 432 -19.96 5.56 -13.22
CA ASP A 432 -20.13 6.24 -14.50
C ASP A 432 -20.06 5.30 -15.72
N GLY A 433 -19.91 3.98 -15.50
CA GLY A 433 -19.79 2.96 -16.53
C GLY A 433 -18.38 2.77 -17.08
N THR A 434 -17.39 3.54 -16.63
CA THR A 434 -16.01 3.41 -17.10
C THR A 434 -15.24 2.30 -16.39
N LEU A 435 -14.27 1.69 -17.07
CA LEU A 435 -13.30 0.78 -16.47
C LEU A 435 -11.99 1.51 -16.23
N GLY A 436 -11.42 1.33 -15.04
CA GLY A 436 -10.12 1.89 -14.72
C GLY A 436 -9.51 1.27 -13.48
N LEU A 437 -8.33 1.78 -13.14
CA LEU A 437 -7.61 1.41 -11.94
C LEU A 437 -7.60 2.59 -10.94
N PRO A 438 -7.55 2.30 -9.63
CA PRO A 438 -7.19 3.27 -8.59
C PRO A 438 -5.89 3.99 -8.95
N PHE A 439 -5.74 5.23 -8.51
CA PHE A 439 -4.59 6.07 -8.92
C PHE A 439 -3.28 5.43 -8.48
N PHE A 440 -3.16 4.96 -7.24
CA PHE A 440 -1.91 4.35 -6.80
C PHE A 440 -1.62 3.01 -7.44
N SER A 441 -2.64 2.26 -7.85
CA SER A 441 -2.42 1.07 -8.67
C SER A 441 -1.79 1.44 -10.02
N LYS A 442 -2.14 2.60 -10.61
CA LYS A 442 -1.45 3.11 -11.82
C LYS A 442 -0.02 3.58 -11.50
N VAL A 443 0.16 4.26 -10.36
CA VAL A 443 1.47 4.72 -9.91
C VAL A 443 2.43 3.55 -9.69
N SER A 444 2.00 2.48 -9.01
CA SER A 444 2.81 1.29 -8.79
C SER A 444 3.01 0.47 -10.05
N PHE A 445 2.02 0.45 -10.94
CA PHE A 445 2.14 -0.17 -12.25
C PHE A 445 3.20 0.54 -13.12
N GLN A 446 3.27 1.87 -13.11
CA GLN A 446 4.29 2.61 -13.86
C GLN A 446 5.71 2.20 -13.45
N ALA A 447 5.98 2.02 -12.16
CA ALA A 447 7.30 1.56 -11.70
C ALA A 447 7.65 0.16 -12.24
N ALA A 448 6.66 -0.74 -12.32
CA ALA A 448 6.84 -2.06 -12.91
C ALA A 448 7.08 -1.99 -14.42
N VAL A 449 6.34 -1.13 -15.13
CA VAL A 449 6.51 -0.87 -16.57
C VAL A 449 7.91 -0.32 -16.85
N GLU A 450 8.38 0.67 -16.09
CA GLU A 450 9.73 1.22 -16.22
C GLU A 450 10.80 0.13 -16.02
N ARG A 451 10.59 -0.78 -15.07
CA ARG A 451 11.49 -1.90 -14.83
C ARG A 451 11.49 -2.92 -15.97
N LEU A 452 10.33 -3.28 -16.50
CA LEU A 452 10.20 -4.17 -17.66
C LEU A 452 10.77 -3.52 -18.93
N ALA A 453 10.62 -2.21 -19.09
CA ALA A 453 11.23 -1.45 -20.17
C ALA A 453 12.78 -1.47 -20.08
N GLN A 454 13.36 -1.37 -18.88
CA GLN A 454 14.81 -1.57 -18.68
C GLN A 454 15.26 -2.98 -19.07
N PHE A 455 14.39 -3.96 -18.90
CA PHE A 455 14.63 -5.31 -19.39
C PHE A 455 14.45 -5.44 -20.90
N GLY A 456 13.81 -4.49 -21.58
CA GLY A 456 13.51 -4.54 -23.01
C GLY A 456 12.34 -5.45 -23.35
N ILE A 457 11.45 -5.70 -22.39
CA ILE A 457 10.22 -6.47 -22.59
C ILE A 457 9.02 -5.51 -22.68
N PRO A 458 8.29 -5.48 -23.80
CA PRO A 458 7.01 -4.78 -23.92
C PRO A 458 6.01 -5.15 -22.83
N VAL A 459 5.16 -4.19 -22.47
CA VAL A 459 4.09 -4.38 -21.50
C VAL A 459 2.76 -3.98 -22.13
N ALA A 460 1.75 -4.83 -21.94
CA ALA A 460 0.37 -4.51 -22.28
C ALA A 460 -0.55 -4.74 -21.07
N ILE A 461 -1.74 -4.15 -21.15
CA ILE A 461 -2.75 -4.27 -20.10
C ILE A 461 -4.14 -4.47 -20.70
N GLU A 462 -4.93 -5.30 -20.03
CA GLU A 462 -6.35 -5.50 -20.28
C GLU A 462 -7.14 -5.21 -19.00
N LEU A 463 -8.17 -4.38 -19.11
CA LEU A 463 -9.18 -4.21 -18.06
C LEU A 463 -10.38 -5.08 -18.41
N ILE A 464 -10.56 -6.15 -17.65
CA ILE A 464 -11.55 -7.20 -17.88
C ILE A 464 -12.81 -6.81 -17.11
N GLU A 465 -13.88 -6.46 -17.82
CA GLU A 465 -15.17 -6.15 -17.19
C GLU A 465 -15.75 -7.43 -16.58
N LYS A 466 -16.00 -7.43 -15.27
CA LYS A 466 -16.68 -8.52 -14.57
C LYS A 466 -18.02 -8.05 -13.97
N PRO A 467 -18.97 -8.97 -13.67
CA PRO A 467 -20.20 -8.61 -12.97
C PRO A 467 -19.89 -8.01 -11.60
N ALA A 468 -20.76 -7.12 -11.11
CA ALA A 468 -20.75 -6.78 -9.70
C ALA A 468 -20.99 -8.08 -8.89
N SER A 469 -20.24 -8.29 -7.82
CA SER A 469 -20.48 -9.44 -6.94
C SER A 469 -21.88 -9.30 -6.37
N ASP A 470 -22.81 -10.18 -6.75
CA ASP A 470 -24.05 -10.35 -6.03
C ASP A 470 -23.70 -10.74 -4.59
N ALA A 471 -24.34 -10.08 -3.62
CA ALA A 471 -24.26 -10.49 -2.23
C ALA A 471 -24.67 -11.96 -2.15
N ASP A 472 -23.95 -12.73 -1.35
CA ASP A 472 -24.24 -14.11 -0.97
C ASP A 472 -25.76 -14.30 -0.80
N ASP A 473 -26.44 -14.82 -1.82
CA ASP A 473 -27.83 -15.25 -1.71
C ASP A 473 -27.79 -16.56 -0.91
N GLY A 474 -27.81 -16.39 0.42
CA GLY A 474 -28.13 -17.45 1.35
C GLY A 474 -29.53 -17.95 1.05
N ASN A 475 -29.62 -18.93 0.17
CA ASN A 475 -30.77 -19.80 0.01
C ASN A 475 -30.26 -21.25 -0.04
N GLY A 476 -29.71 -21.68 1.08
CA GLY A 476 -29.77 -23.09 1.46
C GLY A 476 -31.22 -23.35 1.86
N ASP A 477 -31.98 -23.87 0.90
CA ASP A 477 -33.31 -24.42 1.13
C ASP A 477 -33.12 -25.66 2.03
N ASP A 478 -33.29 -25.45 3.35
CA ASP A 478 -33.41 -26.53 4.33
C ASP A 478 -34.75 -27.24 4.06
N GLY A 479 -34.70 -28.21 3.14
CA GLY A 479 -35.71 -29.24 2.98
C GLY A 479 -35.69 -30.17 4.19
N ASP A 480 -36.49 -29.80 5.19
CA ASP A 480 -36.88 -30.64 6.32
C ASP A 480 -37.72 -31.83 5.80
N GLU A 481 -37.05 -32.92 5.42
CA GLU A 481 -37.68 -34.25 5.34
C GLU A 481 -37.37 -35.01 6.63
N GLY A 482 -38.37 -35.02 7.52
CA GLY A 482 -38.38 -35.77 8.76
C GLY A 482 -38.14 -37.27 8.54
N ILE A 483 -37.23 -37.81 9.35
CA ILE A 483 -37.09 -39.25 9.55
C ILE A 483 -37.44 -39.50 11.02
N ASP A 484 -38.63 -40.06 11.23
CA ASP A 484 -39.08 -40.61 12.49
C ASP A 484 -38.16 -41.77 12.92
N ASP A 485 -37.65 -41.69 14.14
CA ASP A 485 -36.95 -42.75 14.86
C ASP A 485 -37.92 -43.93 15.12
N VAL A 486 -37.66 -45.07 14.50
CA VAL A 486 -38.15 -46.38 14.96
C VAL A 486 -36.97 -47.10 15.61
N ILE A 487 -36.93 -47.05 16.94
CA ILE A 487 -36.15 -47.96 17.78
C ILE A 487 -37.00 -49.21 17.98
N GLU A 488 -36.54 -50.35 17.47
CA GLU A 488 -36.96 -51.66 17.96
C GLU A 488 -35.72 -52.52 18.20
N GLU A 489 -35.57 -52.96 19.45
CA GLU A 489 -34.56 -53.87 19.96
C GLU A 489 -34.66 -55.26 19.29
N ALA A 490 -33.52 -55.93 19.10
CA ALA A 490 -33.27 -57.27 19.66
C ALA A 490 -31.91 -57.84 19.20
N ALA A 491 -30.94 -57.90 20.13
CA ALA A 491 -30.21 -59.10 20.56
C ALA A 491 -28.97 -58.72 21.39
#